data_AF-A0A2H0SGC5-F1
#
_entry.id   AF-A0A2H0SGC5-F1
#
_cell.length_a   1.000
_cell.length_b   1.000
_cell.length_c   1.000
_cell.angle_alpha   90.00
_cell.angle_beta   90.00
_cell.angle_gamma   90.00
#
_symmetry.space_group_name_H-M   'P 1'
#
loop_
_entity.id
_entity.type
_entity.pdbx_description
1 polymer ?
#
loop_
_entity_poly.entity_id
_entity_poly.type
_entity_poly.pdbx_seq_one_letter_code
_entity_poly.pdbx_strand_id
1 'polypeptide(L)'
;MAISTQQVFRIVFSSKRIKPAYLTQHKGNNHTFLINYPLNIKDENKMAYKVWSEIDPCMESVHKKEGVSENTEAEKLTVIRCAENMIIGSYILTKEKNNFTIRELHQAVIDDARKYFEKRNYFDTDQIPYITTQSEDVVKFLYDCADFGKRLATAHHRI
;
A
#
# COMPACT_ATOMS: atom_id res chain seq x y z
N MET A 1 -11.90 9.34 21.41
CA MET A 1 -12.67 8.23 20.79
C MET A 1 -11.69 7.43 19.97
N ALA A 2 -11.55 6.13 20.21
CA ALA A 2 -10.76 5.26 19.34
C ALA A 2 -11.45 5.18 17.97
N ILE A 3 -10.72 5.42 16.88
CA ILE A 3 -11.28 5.22 15.54
C ILE A 3 -11.45 3.73 15.28
N SER A 4 -12.58 3.32 14.71
CA SER A 4 -12.83 1.90 14.39
C SER A 4 -12.01 1.43 13.19
N THR A 5 -11.81 0.12 13.05
CA THR A 5 -11.13 -0.48 11.88
C THR A 5 -11.74 -0.02 10.55
N GLN A 6 -13.07 0.10 10.47
CA GLN A 6 -13.76 0.61 9.27
C GLN A 6 -13.49 2.09 9.02
N GLN A 7 -13.35 2.91 10.06
CA GLN A 7 -12.93 4.30 9.91
C GLN A 7 -11.49 4.40 9.41
N VAL A 8 -10.59 3.53 9.89
CA VAL A 8 -9.22 3.47 9.37
C VAL A 8 -9.18 3.07 7.90
N PHE A 9 -9.95 2.06 7.49
CA PHE A 9 -10.07 1.70 6.08
C PHE A 9 -10.57 2.87 5.23
N ARG A 10 -11.60 3.59 5.68
CA ARG A 10 -12.07 4.81 4.99
C ARG A 10 -10.99 5.88 4.87
N ILE A 11 -10.17 6.06 5.90
CA ILE A 11 -9.05 7.02 5.89
C ILE A 11 -8.00 6.60 4.86
N VAL A 12 -7.53 5.35 4.92
CA VAL A 12 -6.49 4.82 4.03
C VAL A 12 -6.96 4.90 2.57
N PHE A 13 -8.18 4.44 2.30
CA PHE A 13 -8.75 4.39 0.95
C PHE A 13 -9.25 5.75 0.44
N SER A 14 -9.32 6.77 1.29
CA SER A 14 -9.73 8.13 0.87
C SER A 14 -8.70 8.84 0.00
N SER A 15 -7.48 8.30 -0.13
CA SER A 15 -6.44 8.89 -0.95
C SER A 15 -6.87 8.96 -2.43
N LYS A 16 -7.14 10.18 -2.90
CA LYS A 16 -7.53 10.48 -4.29
C LYS A 16 -6.36 10.48 -5.28
N ARG A 17 -5.17 10.09 -4.83
CA ARG A 17 -3.96 10.18 -5.64
C ARG A 17 -4.02 9.25 -6.84
N ILE A 18 -3.53 9.77 -7.97
CA ILE A 18 -3.36 9.03 -9.22
C ILE A 18 -2.02 8.29 -9.22
N LYS A 19 -1.01 8.84 -8.52
CA LYS A 19 0.32 8.23 -8.35
C LYS A 19 0.63 7.95 -6.87
N PRO A 20 1.45 6.93 -6.55
CA PRO A 20 1.86 6.63 -5.19
C PRO A 20 2.71 7.76 -4.55
N ALA A 21 2.97 7.66 -3.25
CA ALA A 21 3.58 8.67 -2.39
C ALA A 21 5.02 9.06 -2.70
N TYR A 22 5.68 8.40 -3.66
CA TYR A 22 7.07 8.68 -3.98
C TYR A 22 7.41 8.43 -5.45
N LEU A 23 8.60 8.93 -5.84
CA LEU A 23 9.23 8.90 -7.17
C LEU A 23 8.66 9.83 -8.26
N THR A 24 8.78 11.14 -8.05
CA THR A 24 9.35 12.03 -9.09
C THR A 24 10.26 13.06 -8.43
N GLN A 25 11.56 13.02 -8.76
CA GLN A 25 12.50 14.10 -8.47
C GLN A 25 12.04 15.40 -9.16
N HIS A 26 12.39 16.51 -8.53
CA HIS A 26 12.24 17.91 -8.95
C HIS A 26 10.88 18.61 -8.74
N LYS A 27 10.95 19.66 -7.89
CA LYS A 27 10.01 20.79 -7.69
C LYS A 27 8.85 20.58 -6.70
N GLY A 28 9.20 20.54 -5.42
CA GLY A 28 8.51 21.38 -4.42
C GLY A 28 7.06 21.07 -4.04
N ASN A 29 6.54 19.89 -4.32
CA ASN A 29 5.20 19.51 -3.87
C ASN A 29 5.29 18.65 -2.59
N ASN A 30 4.54 19.03 -1.56
CA ASN A 30 4.37 18.26 -0.33
C ASN A 30 3.60 16.95 -0.67
N HIS A 31 4.34 15.92 -1.05
CA HIS A 31 3.80 14.63 -1.47
C HIS A 31 3.61 13.73 -0.26
N THR A 32 2.49 13.94 0.43
CA THR A 32 2.03 13.06 1.50
C THR A 32 1.15 11.93 0.92
N PHE A 33 0.82 10.94 1.73
CA PHE A 33 -0.21 9.93 1.50
C PHE A 33 -1.59 10.58 1.21
N LEU A 34 -1.74 11.88 1.52
CA LEU A 34 -2.96 12.69 1.34
C LEU A 34 -4.19 12.01 1.96
N ILE A 35 -3.98 11.41 3.12
CA ILE A 35 -5.02 10.81 3.94
C ILE A 35 -5.42 11.77 5.04
N ASN A 36 -6.68 11.68 5.48
CA ASN A 36 -7.18 12.48 6.60
C ASN A 36 -6.76 11.87 7.95
N TYR A 37 -5.45 11.76 8.19
CA TYR A 37 -4.85 11.27 9.43
C TYR A 37 -3.54 11.99 9.72
N PRO A 38 -3.26 12.39 10.98
CA PRO A 38 -2.06 13.12 11.33
C PRO A 38 -0.83 12.19 11.31
N LEU A 39 -0.19 12.06 10.14
CA LEU A 39 1.11 11.43 9.99
C LEU A 39 2.23 12.46 10.15
N ASN A 40 3.30 12.10 10.84
CA ASN A 40 4.52 12.91 10.80
C ASN A 40 5.29 12.60 9.51
N ILE A 41 5.96 13.63 8.98
CA ILE A 41 6.68 13.57 7.69
C ILE A 41 7.80 12.51 7.70
N LYS A 42 8.44 12.28 8.85
CA LYS A 42 9.55 11.33 8.96
C LYS A 42 9.09 9.89 8.77
N ASP A 43 7.98 9.52 9.39
CA ASP A 43 7.38 8.19 9.28
C ASP A 43 6.78 7.98 7.90
N GLU A 44 6.11 9.00 7.39
CA GLU A 44 5.59 9.02 6.04
C GLU A 44 6.68 8.75 4.99
N ASN A 45 7.80 9.46 5.06
CA ASN A 45 8.95 9.23 4.20
C ASN A 45 9.53 7.81 4.33
N LYS A 46 9.62 7.28 5.56
CA LYS A 46 10.10 5.90 5.79
C LYS A 46 9.16 4.87 5.18
N MET A 47 7.85 5.06 5.33
CA MET A 47 6.83 4.16 4.77
C MET A 47 6.86 4.20 3.25
N ALA A 48 6.90 5.39 2.65
CA ALA A 48 6.98 5.54 1.21
C ALA A 48 8.28 4.95 0.64
N TYR A 49 9.43 5.22 1.29
CA TYR A 49 10.71 4.65 0.90
C TYR A 49 10.72 3.11 0.96
N LYS A 50 10.16 2.51 2.01
CA LYS A 50 10.05 1.04 2.16
C LYS A 50 9.33 0.41 0.97
N VAL A 51 8.20 0.98 0.55
CA VAL A 51 7.44 0.45 -0.59
C VAL A 51 8.24 0.57 -1.89
N TRP A 52 8.82 1.73 -2.15
CA TRP A 52 9.46 2.01 -3.43
C TRP A 52 10.85 1.38 -3.61
N SER A 53 11.58 1.16 -2.52
CA SER A 53 12.90 0.51 -2.59
C SER A 53 12.80 -1.00 -2.81
N GLU A 54 11.63 -1.60 -2.60
CA GLU A 54 11.45 -3.06 -2.60
C GLU A 54 10.48 -3.56 -3.68
N ILE A 55 9.78 -2.65 -4.38
CA ILE A 55 8.87 -3.03 -5.45
C ILE A 55 9.59 -3.68 -6.64
N ASP A 56 10.75 -3.16 -7.06
CA ASP A 56 11.46 -3.68 -8.23
C ASP A 56 11.90 -5.14 -8.04
N PRO A 57 12.58 -5.51 -6.94
CA PRO A 57 12.88 -6.91 -6.64
C PRO A 57 11.64 -7.80 -6.56
N CYS A 58 10.53 -7.28 -6.00
CA CYS A 58 9.27 -8.02 -5.94
C CYS A 58 8.74 -8.33 -7.35
N MET A 59 8.67 -7.32 -8.22
CA MET A 59 8.11 -7.48 -9.57
C MET A 59 9.01 -8.35 -10.47
N GLU A 60 10.34 -8.24 -10.33
CA GLU A 60 11.30 -9.11 -11.03
C GLU A 60 11.12 -10.60 -10.64
N SER A 61 10.84 -10.88 -9.37
CA SER A 61 10.59 -12.25 -8.90
C SER A 61 9.32 -12.84 -9.51
N VAL A 62 8.25 -12.05 -9.59
CA VAL A 62 6.99 -12.47 -10.23
C VAL A 62 7.22 -12.79 -11.71
N HIS A 63 7.91 -11.91 -12.44
CA HIS A 63 8.24 -12.13 -13.85
C HIS A 63 8.98 -13.43 -14.12
N LYS A 64 10.00 -13.68 -13.31
CA LYS A 64 10.82 -14.88 -13.44
C LYS A 64 10.02 -16.17 -13.25
N LYS A 65 9.05 -16.16 -12.34
CA LYS A 65 8.22 -17.34 -12.02
C LYS A 65 7.10 -17.57 -13.03
N GLU A 66 6.45 -16.49 -13.46
CA GLU A 66 5.27 -16.56 -14.32
C GLU A 66 5.63 -16.57 -15.83
N GLY A 67 6.91 -16.38 -16.19
CA GLY A 67 7.36 -16.39 -17.58
C GLY A 67 6.85 -15.21 -18.40
N VAL A 68 6.44 -14.13 -17.73
CA VAL A 68 5.94 -12.90 -18.36
C VAL A 68 7.12 -11.95 -18.57
N SER A 69 7.31 -11.49 -19.81
CA SER A 69 8.52 -10.73 -20.19
C SER A 69 8.55 -9.31 -19.64
N GLU A 70 7.39 -8.67 -19.43
CA GLU A 70 7.30 -7.28 -18.96
C GLU A 70 6.01 -7.08 -18.15
N ASN A 71 6.10 -6.38 -17.00
CA ASN A 71 4.93 -5.95 -16.23
C ASN A 71 4.57 -4.60 -16.84
N THR A 72 3.29 -4.39 -17.07
CA THR A 72 2.82 -3.07 -17.43
C THR A 72 3.09 -2.12 -16.24
N GLU A 73 3.51 -0.87 -16.51
CA GLU A 73 3.73 0.15 -15.46
C GLU A 73 2.54 0.24 -14.49
N ALA A 74 1.35 0.02 -15.04
CA ALA A 74 0.09 -0.18 -14.37
C ALA A 74 0.07 -1.23 -13.24
N GLU A 75 0.57 -2.43 -13.47
CA GLU A 75 0.61 -3.49 -12.45
C GLU A 75 1.53 -3.10 -11.30
N LYS A 76 2.70 -2.57 -11.64
CA LYS A 76 3.65 -2.05 -10.65
C LYS A 76 2.98 -0.97 -9.79
N LEU A 77 2.33 0.01 -10.40
CA LEU A 77 1.61 1.08 -9.68
C LEU A 77 0.46 0.54 -8.82
N THR A 78 -0.20 -0.52 -9.27
CA THR A 78 -1.26 -1.21 -8.52
C THR A 78 -0.71 -1.86 -7.25
N VAL A 79 0.38 -2.62 -7.38
CA VAL A 79 1.04 -3.27 -6.24
C VAL A 79 1.58 -2.21 -5.27
N ILE A 80 2.16 -1.13 -5.77
CA ILE A 80 2.62 -0.01 -4.91
C ILE A 80 1.43 0.60 -4.14
N ARG A 81 0.31 0.90 -4.80
CA ARG A 81 -0.88 1.44 -4.11
C ARG A 81 -1.36 0.50 -3.00
N CYS A 82 -1.40 -0.81 -3.27
CA CYS A 82 -1.77 -1.80 -2.27
C CYS A 82 -0.76 -1.80 -1.10
N ALA A 83 0.54 -1.80 -1.39
CA ALA A 83 1.59 -1.78 -0.39
C ALA A 83 1.55 -0.51 0.49
N GLU A 84 1.29 0.65 -0.10
CA GLU A 84 1.05 1.90 0.62
C GLU A 84 -0.18 1.81 1.53
N ASN A 85 -1.28 1.24 1.05
CA ASN A 85 -2.46 1.06 1.88
C ASN A 85 -2.21 0.07 3.03
N MET A 86 -1.45 -1.00 2.80
CA MET A 86 -1.05 -1.97 3.83
C MET A 86 -0.18 -1.32 4.92
N ILE A 87 0.86 -0.58 4.54
CA ILE A 87 1.79 0.04 5.48
C ILE A 87 1.12 1.17 6.29
N ILE A 88 0.27 1.99 5.66
CA ILE A 88 -0.47 3.05 6.34
C ILE A 88 -1.54 2.44 7.25
N GLY A 89 -2.33 1.50 6.73
CA GLY A 89 -3.43 0.89 7.47
C GLY A 89 -2.92 0.18 8.72
N SER A 90 -1.85 -0.61 8.60
CA SER A 90 -1.22 -1.27 9.74
C SER A 90 -0.63 -0.28 10.75
N TYR A 91 -0.01 0.81 10.28
CA TYR A 91 0.51 1.87 11.14
C TYR A 91 -0.60 2.52 11.96
N ILE A 92 -1.68 2.96 11.32
CA ILE A 92 -2.81 3.63 11.98
C ILE A 92 -3.52 2.66 12.94
N LEU A 93 -3.87 1.45 12.50
CA LEU A 93 -4.55 0.47 13.35
C LEU A 93 -3.73 0.16 14.61
N THR A 94 -2.40 0.06 14.47
CA THR A 94 -1.48 -0.15 15.59
C THR A 94 -1.42 1.06 16.52
N LYS A 95 -1.33 2.29 15.99
CA LYS A 95 -1.34 3.53 16.78
C LYS A 95 -2.60 3.68 17.61
N GLU A 96 -3.73 3.29 17.06
CA GLU A 96 -5.06 3.42 17.66
C GLU A 96 -5.42 2.24 18.58
N LYS A 97 -4.49 1.28 18.76
CA LYS A 97 -4.68 0.07 19.56
C LYS A 97 -5.92 -0.74 19.13
N ASN A 98 -6.22 -0.74 17.84
CA ASN A 98 -7.28 -1.57 17.29
C ASN A 98 -6.81 -3.02 17.20
N ASN A 99 -7.70 -3.95 17.54
CA ASN A 99 -7.49 -5.36 17.26
C ASN A 99 -7.81 -5.59 15.78
N PHE A 100 -6.80 -5.97 15.00
CA PHE A 100 -6.93 -6.34 13.60
C PHE A 100 -5.96 -7.46 13.27
N THR A 101 -6.29 -8.25 12.26
CA THR A 101 -5.36 -9.18 11.64
C THR A 101 -4.81 -8.58 10.35
N ILE A 102 -3.54 -8.84 10.04
CA ILE A 102 -2.93 -8.42 8.76
C ILE A 102 -3.72 -8.99 7.58
N ARG A 103 -4.30 -10.18 7.74
CA ARG A 103 -5.16 -10.81 6.74
C ARG A 103 -6.44 -10.04 6.45
N GLU A 104 -7.11 -9.50 7.48
CA GLU A 104 -8.29 -8.65 7.29
C GLU A 104 -7.94 -7.35 6.56
N LEU A 105 -6.81 -6.72 6.92
CA LEU A 105 -6.32 -5.53 6.24
C LEU A 105 -5.99 -5.85 4.77
N HIS A 106 -5.30 -6.97 4.52
CA HIS A 106 -4.99 -7.43 3.17
C HIS A 106 -6.24 -7.58 2.32
N GLN A 107 -7.25 -8.31 2.81
CA GLN A 107 -8.49 -8.48 2.06
C GLN A 107 -9.16 -7.14 1.74
N ALA A 108 -9.23 -6.23 2.72
CA ALA A 108 -9.80 -4.91 2.51
C ALA A 108 -9.05 -4.07 1.47
N VAL A 109 -7.70 -4.17 1.44
CA VAL A 109 -6.86 -3.48 0.46
C VAL A 109 -7.08 -4.02 -0.95
N ILE A 110 -7.14 -5.35 -1.10
CA ILE A 110 -7.42 -6.00 -2.39
C ILE A 110 -8.81 -5.61 -2.90
N ASP A 111 -9.82 -5.63 -2.03
CA ASP A 111 -11.20 -5.25 -2.38
C ASP A 111 -11.30 -3.77 -2.81
N ASP A 112 -10.54 -2.88 -2.16
CA ASP A 112 -10.46 -1.46 -2.54
C ASP A 112 -9.76 -1.28 -3.88
N ALA A 113 -8.62 -1.94 -4.09
CA ALA A 113 -7.89 -1.90 -5.34
C ALA A 113 -8.80 -2.34 -6.49
N ARG A 114 -9.52 -3.47 -6.35
CA ARG A 114 -10.47 -3.97 -7.34
C ARG A 114 -11.50 -2.90 -7.74
N LYS A 115 -12.16 -2.29 -6.75
CA LYS A 115 -13.16 -1.22 -6.97
C LYS A 115 -12.56 0.04 -7.61
N TYR A 116 -11.33 0.39 -7.26
CA TYR A 116 -10.64 1.56 -7.82
C TYR A 116 -10.37 1.37 -9.31
N PHE A 117 -9.95 0.18 -9.73
CA PHE A 117 -9.65 -0.13 -11.12
C PHE A 117 -10.91 -0.36 -11.97
N GLU A 118 -11.92 -1.06 -11.45
CA GLU A 118 -13.25 -1.21 -12.09
C GLU A 118 -13.86 0.16 -12.47
N LYS A 119 -13.72 1.18 -11.61
CA LYS A 119 -14.32 2.50 -11.85
C LYS A 119 -13.60 3.39 -12.86
N ARG A 120 -12.32 3.13 -13.14
CA ARG A 120 -11.46 4.03 -13.91
C ARG A 120 -11.22 3.57 -15.34
N ASN A 121 -11.72 2.39 -15.74
CA ASN A 121 -11.46 1.77 -17.06
C ASN A 121 -9.97 1.81 -17.44
N TYR A 122 -9.06 1.70 -16.47
CA TYR A 122 -7.62 1.77 -16.75
C TYR A 122 -7.12 0.56 -17.53
N PHE A 123 -7.83 -0.57 -17.47
CA PHE A 123 -7.47 -1.83 -18.13
C PHE A 123 -8.71 -2.46 -18.76
N ASP A 124 -8.57 -2.92 -20.00
CA ASP A 124 -9.56 -3.73 -20.73
C ASP A 124 -9.58 -5.19 -20.23
N THR A 125 -9.03 -5.44 -19.04
CA THR A 125 -8.79 -6.79 -18.51
C THR A 125 -9.06 -6.78 -17.00
N ASP A 126 -10.22 -7.33 -16.61
CA ASP A 126 -10.60 -7.51 -15.19
C ASP A 126 -9.64 -8.45 -14.40
N GLN A 127 -8.63 -9.02 -15.05
CA GLN A 127 -7.87 -10.16 -14.53
C GLN A 127 -6.41 -9.88 -14.23
N ILE A 128 -5.72 -9.02 -14.99
CA ILE A 128 -4.25 -8.95 -14.91
C ILE A 128 -3.74 -8.33 -13.59
N PRO A 129 -4.21 -7.13 -13.15
CA PRO A 129 -3.73 -6.54 -11.89
C PRO A 129 -4.19 -7.31 -10.64
N TYR A 130 -5.36 -7.94 -10.71
CA TYR A 130 -5.88 -8.76 -9.62
C TYR A 130 -5.07 -10.04 -9.45
N ILE A 131 -4.75 -10.74 -10.55
CA ILE A 131 -3.89 -11.93 -10.50
C ILE A 131 -2.51 -11.57 -9.92
N THR A 132 -1.91 -10.47 -10.38
CA THR A 132 -0.60 -10.02 -9.90
C THR A 132 -0.61 -9.72 -8.39
N THR A 133 -1.69 -9.13 -7.86
CA THR A 133 -1.82 -8.88 -6.41
C THR A 133 -2.08 -10.12 -5.55
N GLN A 134 -2.39 -11.26 -6.16
CA GLN A 134 -2.53 -12.56 -5.48
C GLN A 134 -1.27 -13.43 -5.56
N SER A 135 -0.27 -13.03 -6.34
CA SER A 135 1.02 -13.74 -6.42
C SER A 135 1.66 -13.87 -5.03
N GLU A 136 2.25 -15.03 -4.72
CA GLU A 136 2.87 -15.30 -3.42
C GLU A 136 3.93 -14.25 -3.05
N ASP A 137 4.75 -13.82 -4.02
CA ASP A 137 5.79 -12.81 -3.80
C ASP A 137 5.19 -11.44 -3.49
N VAL A 138 4.11 -11.07 -4.18
CA VAL A 138 3.38 -9.82 -3.92
C VAL A 138 2.69 -9.87 -2.57
N VAL A 139 2.00 -10.97 -2.24
CA VAL A 139 1.35 -11.14 -0.93
C VAL A 139 2.39 -11.04 0.19
N LYS A 140 3.54 -11.69 0.03
CA LYS A 140 4.65 -11.57 0.99
C LYS A 140 5.13 -10.12 1.13
N PHE A 141 5.36 -9.43 0.01
CA PHE A 141 5.74 -8.02 0.01
C PHE A 141 4.71 -7.13 0.71
N LEU A 142 3.41 -7.33 0.44
CA LEU A 142 2.31 -6.60 1.10
C LEU A 142 2.30 -6.83 2.62
N TYR A 143 2.57 -8.05 3.07
CA TYR A 143 2.64 -8.39 4.48
C TYR A 143 3.88 -7.79 5.14
N ASP A 144 5.03 -7.81 4.45
CA ASP A 144 6.26 -7.16 4.92
C ASP A 144 6.09 -5.65 5.07
N CYS A 145 5.33 -5.00 4.17
CA CYS A 145 4.92 -3.61 4.29
C CYS A 145 4.02 -3.37 5.51
N ALA A 146 3.04 -4.25 5.76
CA ALA A 146 2.17 -4.15 6.94
C ALA A 146 2.95 -4.32 8.25
N ASP A 147 3.88 -5.28 8.30
CA ASP A 147 4.73 -5.49 9.46
C ASP A 147 5.67 -4.31 9.71
N PHE A 148 6.18 -3.69 8.65
CA PHE A 148 6.96 -2.47 8.77
C PHE A 148 6.13 -1.34 9.38
N GLY A 149 4.90 -1.12 8.90
CA GLY A 149 3.99 -0.09 9.45
C GLY A 149 3.71 -0.30 10.93
N LYS A 150 3.45 -1.54 11.34
CA LYS A 150 3.27 -1.93 12.75
C LYS A 150 4.52 -1.67 13.61
N ARG A 151 5.71 -2.06 13.12
CA ARG A 151 6.98 -1.79 13.83
C ARG A 151 7.26 -0.31 13.98
N LEU A 152 6.98 0.48 12.95
CA LEU A 152 7.17 1.92 12.99
C LEU A 152 6.24 2.57 14.01
N ALA A 153 4.96 2.18 14.04
CA ALA A 153 3.98 2.68 15.01
C ALA A 153 4.35 2.39 16.47
N THR A 154 4.93 1.22 16.73
CA THR A 154 5.35 0.77 18.07
C THR A 154 6.68 1.36 18.53
N ALA A 155 7.61 1.67 17.62
CA ALA A 155 8.87 2.33 17.97
C ALA A 155 8.66 3.70 18.66
N HIS A 156 7.56 4.39 18.33
CA HIS A 156 7.16 5.66 18.93
C HIS A 156 6.41 5.53 20.26
N HIS A 157 6.19 4.32 20.78
CA HIS A 157 5.58 4.07 22.09
C HIS A 157 6.64 3.82 23.19
N ARG A 158 7.93 3.86 22.86
CA ARG A 158 9.05 3.59 23.79
C ARG A 158 9.75 4.86 24.29
N ILE A 159 9.03 5.99 24.37
CA ILE A 159 9.53 7.25 24.96
C ILE A 159 8.62 7.62 26.12
#